data_AF-A0A9D2LM67-F1
#
_entry.id   AF-A0A9D2LM67-F1
#
_cell.length_a   1.000
_cell.length_b   1.000
_cell.length_c   1.000
_cell.angle_alpha   90.00
_cell.angle_beta   90.00
_cell.angle_gamma   90.00
#
_symmetry.space_group_name_H-M   'P 1'
#
loop_
_entity.id
_entity.type
_entity.pdbx_description
1 polymer ?
#
loop_
_entity_poly.entity_id
_entity_poly.type
_entity_poly.pdbx_seq_one_letter_code
_entity_poly.pdbx_strand_id
1 'polypeptide(L)'
;MERMISPLNIEVYESRKRNAFTKFFPWLTGIAVIGLCVALILTLSHFSGRKTGFLSQFYEKLSATTVQVQALLESGTQEDLVHAALSLTVLDTIMEDGRKFVDPDIFYNYQFGGFDNIAQTLLSGMEYNGTVLCEGFFQDGKLSPSEKEYLTALGNDLNTLKESLSQNGQANTGISIKTFNGHTHVLFSKYSDILSLGLSNGE
;
A
#
# COMPACT_ATOMS: atom_id res chain seq x y z
N MET A 1 83.21 31.60 4.69
CA MET A 1 82.56 32.11 3.46
C MET A 1 81.20 31.44 3.39
N GLU A 2 80.23 32.01 4.12
CA GLU A 2 78.87 31.46 4.24
C GLU A 2 78.07 31.79 2.96
N ARG A 3 77.52 30.75 2.32
CA ARG A 3 76.60 30.93 1.20
C ARG A 3 75.24 31.32 1.77
N MET A 4 74.87 32.59 1.65
CA MET A 4 73.50 33.04 1.83
C MET A 4 72.60 32.36 0.79
N ILE A 5 71.73 31.46 1.25
CA ILE A 5 70.65 30.90 0.45
C ILE A 5 69.60 31.99 0.31
N SER A 6 69.36 32.44 -0.93
CA SER A 6 68.41 33.51 -1.24
C SER A 6 66.97 33.13 -0.82
N PRO A 7 66.24 34.01 -0.11
CA PRO A 7 64.85 33.78 0.31
C PRO A 7 63.86 33.63 -0.86
N LEU A 8 64.26 34.01 -2.08
CA LEU A 8 63.44 33.94 -3.29
C LEU A 8 63.07 32.49 -3.70
N ASN A 9 63.87 31.50 -3.29
CA ASN A 9 63.62 30.10 -3.66
C ASN A 9 62.54 29.41 -2.81
N ILE A 10 62.21 29.95 -1.63
CA ILE A 10 61.20 29.35 -0.74
C ILE A 10 59.78 29.76 -1.17
N GLU A 11 59.61 31.01 -1.60
CA GLU A 11 58.32 31.58 -2.03
C GLU A 11 57.80 30.95 -3.34
N VAL A 12 58.70 30.65 -4.28
CA VAL A 12 58.38 29.95 -5.54
C VAL A 12 58.04 28.47 -5.28
N TYR A 13 58.59 27.87 -4.22
CA TYR A 13 58.30 26.47 -3.85
C TYR A 13 56.94 26.32 -3.16
N GLU A 14 56.53 27.28 -2.33
CA GLU A 14 55.20 27.27 -1.68
C GLU A 14 54.05 27.58 -2.66
N SER A 15 54.25 28.49 -3.63
CA SER A 15 53.21 28.84 -4.62
C SER A 15 52.86 27.70 -5.58
N ARG A 16 53.78 26.76 -5.83
CA ARG A 16 53.53 25.56 -6.64
C ARG A 16 52.76 24.46 -5.90
N LYS A 17 52.86 24.39 -4.57
CA LYS A 17 52.15 23.39 -3.74
C LYS A 17 50.66 23.70 -3.55
N ARG A 18 50.24 24.97 -3.63
CA ARG A 18 48.85 25.40 -3.41
C ARG A 18 47.88 25.26 -4.59
N ASN A 19 48.34 24.86 -5.79
CA ASN A 19 47.57 25.11 -7.03
C ASN A 19 47.08 23.89 -7.82
N ALA A 20 47.47 22.66 -7.48
CA ALA A 20 46.91 21.47 -8.12
C ALA A 20 45.56 21.11 -7.48
N PHE A 21 45.52 20.95 -6.16
CA PHE A 21 44.32 20.54 -5.43
C PHE A 21 43.15 21.52 -5.58
N THR A 22 43.40 22.83 -5.55
CA THR A 22 42.37 23.88 -5.71
C THR A 22 41.74 23.92 -7.11
N LYS A 23 42.42 23.40 -8.14
CA LYS A 23 41.87 23.27 -9.51
C LYS A 23 41.10 21.98 -9.72
N PHE A 24 41.47 20.90 -9.02
CA PHE A 24 40.77 19.61 -9.11
C PHE A 24 39.52 19.55 -8.21
N PHE A 25 39.53 20.27 -7.09
CA PHE A 25 38.43 20.26 -6.12
C PHE A 25 37.06 20.64 -6.72
N PRO A 26 36.92 21.69 -7.55
CA PRO A 26 35.65 22.04 -8.19
C PRO A 26 35.14 20.95 -9.15
N TRP A 27 36.06 20.25 -9.82
CA TRP A 27 35.74 19.18 -10.77
C TRP A 27 35.29 17.92 -10.04
N LEU A 28 35.96 17.56 -8.93
CA LEU A 28 35.54 16.48 -8.05
C LEU A 28 34.19 16.75 -7.39
N THR A 29 33.93 17.99 -6.94
CA THR A 29 32.60 18.37 -6.44
C THR A 29 31.54 18.32 -7.53
N GLY A 30 31.88 18.73 -8.76
CA GLY A 30 30.98 18.62 -9.91
C GLY A 30 30.58 17.19 -10.21
N ILE A 31 31.54 16.26 -10.24
CA ILE A 31 31.29 14.82 -10.45
C ILE A 31 30.48 14.22 -9.29
N ALA A 32 30.79 14.60 -8.05
CA ALA A 32 30.05 14.13 -6.88
C ALA A 32 28.58 14.58 -6.91
N VAL A 33 28.32 15.85 -7.29
CA VAL A 33 26.95 16.37 -7.45
C VAL A 33 26.22 15.65 -8.57
N ILE A 34 26.86 15.45 -9.73
CA ILE A 34 26.25 14.70 -10.84
C ILE A 34 25.94 13.26 -10.42
N GLY A 35 26.87 12.59 -9.73
CA GLY A 35 26.68 11.24 -9.21
C GLY A 35 25.52 11.16 -8.22
N LEU A 36 25.40 12.13 -7.30
CA LEU A 36 24.28 12.23 -6.37
C LEU A 36 22.95 12.45 -7.11
N CYS A 37 22.92 13.34 -8.09
CA CYS A 37 21.73 13.58 -8.91
C CYS A 37 21.30 12.32 -9.67
N VAL A 38 22.24 11.59 -10.29
CA VAL A 38 21.94 10.33 -11.00
C VAL A 38 21.41 9.27 -10.03
N ALA A 39 22.06 9.11 -8.86
CA ALA A 39 21.59 8.18 -7.83
C ALA A 39 20.18 8.54 -7.33
N LEU A 40 19.90 9.83 -7.15
CA LEU A 40 18.60 10.34 -6.72
C LEU A 40 17.53 10.11 -7.80
N ILE A 41 17.84 10.34 -9.07
CA ILE A 41 16.93 10.04 -10.18
C ILE A 41 16.62 8.54 -10.23
N LEU A 42 17.64 7.68 -10.18
CA LEU A 42 17.45 6.22 -10.24
C LEU A 42 16.61 5.69 -9.07
N THR A 43 16.88 6.17 -7.85
CA THR A 43 16.11 5.78 -6.66
C THR A 43 14.66 6.24 -6.74
N LEU A 44 14.41 7.48 -7.18
CA LEU A 44 13.06 8.00 -7.39
C LEU A 44 12.31 7.24 -8.50
N SER A 45 12.97 6.93 -9.62
CA SER A 45 12.37 6.15 -10.71
C SER A 45 12.01 4.75 -10.26
N HIS A 46 12.89 4.07 -9.51
CA HIS A 46 12.62 2.74 -8.97
C HIS A 46 11.45 2.76 -7.96
N PHE A 47 11.42 3.75 -7.07
CA PHE A 47 10.33 3.92 -6.12
C PHE A 47 8.98 4.16 -6.82
N SER A 48 8.97 5.08 -7.80
CA SER A 48 7.78 5.36 -8.61
C SER A 48 7.30 4.11 -9.36
N GLY A 49 8.21 3.33 -9.94
CA GLY A 49 7.88 2.07 -10.62
C GLY A 49 7.21 1.05 -9.71
N ARG A 50 7.74 0.84 -8.49
CA ARG A 50 7.13 -0.08 -7.50
C ARG A 50 5.74 0.36 -7.08
N LYS A 51 5.55 1.66 -6.83
CA LYS A 51 4.25 2.24 -6.48
C LYS A 51 3.22 2.03 -7.60
N THR A 52 3.59 2.36 -8.83
CA THR A 52 2.75 2.15 -10.02
C THR A 52 2.35 0.68 -10.16
N GLY A 53 3.30 -0.25 -9.98
CA GLY A 53 3.05 -1.68 -10.01
C GLY A 53 2.06 -2.12 -8.92
N PHE A 54 2.26 -1.68 -7.68
CA PHE A 54 1.36 -1.93 -6.57
C PHE A 54 -0.06 -1.44 -6.84
N LEU A 55 -0.23 -0.17 -7.24
CA LEU A 55 -1.56 0.40 -7.48
C LEU A 55 -2.29 -0.33 -8.60
N SER A 56 -1.58 -0.73 -9.66
CA SER A 56 -2.14 -1.52 -10.74
C SER A 56 -2.60 -2.90 -10.26
N GLN A 57 -1.74 -3.61 -9.53
CA GLN A 57 -2.03 -4.95 -9.03
C GLN A 57 -3.19 -4.93 -8.03
N PHE A 58 -3.19 -3.97 -7.11
CA PHE A 58 -4.26 -3.80 -6.12
C PHE A 58 -5.60 -3.54 -6.83
N TYR A 59 -5.62 -2.63 -7.81
CA TYR A 59 -6.83 -2.32 -8.56
C TYR A 59 -7.37 -3.55 -9.32
N GLU A 60 -6.49 -4.30 -9.99
CA GLU A 60 -6.87 -5.51 -10.72
C GLU A 60 -7.52 -6.54 -9.78
N LYS A 61 -6.90 -6.79 -8.61
CA LYS A 61 -7.45 -7.72 -7.63
C LYS A 61 -8.69 -7.20 -6.93
N LEU A 62 -8.80 -5.90 -6.69
CA LEU A 62 -10.03 -5.29 -6.19
C LEU A 62 -11.18 -5.52 -7.18
N SER A 63 -10.94 -5.28 -8.47
CA SER A 63 -11.93 -5.50 -9.52
C SER A 63 -12.36 -6.97 -9.58
N ALA A 64 -11.41 -7.90 -9.55
CA ALA A 64 -11.71 -9.33 -9.51
C ALA A 64 -12.51 -9.72 -8.25
N THR A 65 -12.14 -9.17 -7.09
CA THR A 65 -12.84 -9.42 -5.81
C THR A 65 -14.28 -8.92 -5.86
N THR A 66 -14.51 -7.74 -6.43
CA THR A 66 -15.87 -7.22 -6.66
C THR A 66 -16.72 -8.18 -7.49
N VAL A 67 -16.16 -8.77 -8.55
CA VAL A 67 -16.86 -9.77 -9.38
C VAL A 67 -17.19 -11.03 -8.58
N GLN A 68 -16.29 -11.53 -7.75
CA GLN A 68 -16.53 -12.73 -6.94
C GLN A 68 -17.61 -12.50 -5.86
N VAL A 69 -17.60 -11.33 -5.21
CA VAL A 69 -18.66 -10.95 -4.25
C VAL A 69 -20.02 -10.83 -4.95
N GLN A 70 -20.06 -10.28 -6.16
CA GLN A 70 -21.28 -10.19 -6.95
C GLN A 70 -21.77 -11.57 -7.40
N ALA A 71 -20.87 -12.46 -7.82
CA ALA A 71 -21.21 -13.84 -8.18
C ALA A 71 -21.86 -14.57 -7.00
N LEU A 72 -21.26 -14.46 -5.81
CA LEU A 72 -21.82 -15.01 -4.57
C LEU A 72 -23.23 -14.50 -4.28
N LEU A 73 -23.48 -13.20 -4.49
CA LEU A 73 -24.81 -12.60 -4.29
C LEU A 73 -25.86 -13.15 -5.27
N GLU A 74 -25.45 -13.43 -6.51
CA GLU A 74 -26.34 -13.87 -7.59
C GLU A 74 -26.65 -15.38 -7.56
N SER A 75 -25.60 -16.20 -7.47
CA SER A 75 -25.70 -17.66 -7.52
C SER A 75 -26.03 -18.26 -6.15
N GLY A 76 -25.53 -17.63 -5.07
CA GLY A 76 -25.63 -18.13 -3.71
C GLY A 76 -25.12 -19.57 -3.55
N THR A 77 -23.89 -19.86 -3.97
CA THR A 77 -23.26 -21.18 -3.73
C THR A 77 -22.11 -21.14 -2.72
N GLN A 78 -21.84 -22.28 -2.08
CA GLN A 78 -20.70 -22.47 -1.18
C GLN A 78 -19.35 -22.27 -1.91
N GLU A 79 -19.27 -22.63 -3.18
CA GLU A 79 -18.05 -22.46 -3.98
C GLU A 79 -17.77 -20.97 -4.19
N ASP A 80 -18.79 -20.18 -4.52
CA ASP A 80 -18.67 -18.74 -4.69
C ASP A 80 -18.31 -18.04 -3.38
N LEU A 81 -18.77 -18.56 -2.23
CA LEU A 81 -18.35 -18.09 -0.91
C LEU A 81 -16.84 -18.23 -0.71
N VAL A 82 -16.30 -19.40 -1.05
CA VAL A 82 -14.87 -19.68 -0.94
C VAL A 82 -14.06 -18.80 -1.90
N HIS A 83 -14.50 -18.63 -3.15
CA HIS A 83 -13.82 -17.77 -4.12
C HIS A 83 -13.82 -16.29 -3.71
N ALA A 84 -14.94 -15.79 -3.16
CA ALA A 84 -15.03 -14.43 -2.64
C ALA A 84 -14.09 -14.22 -1.45
N ALA A 85 -14.10 -15.15 -0.48
CA ALA A 85 -13.21 -15.09 0.69
C ALA A 85 -11.73 -15.14 0.30
N LEU A 86 -11.33 -16.06 -0.57
CA LEU A 86 -9.95 -16.15 -1.07
C LEU A 86 -9.53 -14.87 -1.80
N SER A 87 -10.41 -14.27 -2.60
CA SER A 87 -10.10 -13.04 -3.31
C SER A 87 -9.87 -11.86 -2.36
N LEU A 88 -10.66 -11.77 -1.29
CA LEU A 88 -10.46 -10.80 -0.21
C LEU A 88 -9.12 -11.00 0.51
N THR A 89 -8.77 -12.24 0.88
CA THR A 89 -7.46 -12.56 1.49
C THR A 89 -6.29 -12.20 0.57
N VAL A 90 -6.42 -12.43 -0.74
CA VAL A 90 -5.39 -12.02 -1.73
C VAL A 90 -5.26 -10.50 -1.78
N LEU A 91 -6.38 -9.77 -1.74
CA LEU A 91 -6.36 -8.31 -1.72
C LEU A 91 -5.68 -7.76 -0.45
N ASP A 92 -5.92 -8.42 0.68
CA ASP A 92 -5.26 -8.12 1.95
C ASP A 92 -3.74 -8.32 1.89
N THR A 93 -3.33 -9.46 1.34
CA THR A 93 -1.91 -9.81 1.13
C THR A 93 -1.20 -8.75 0.29
N ILE A 94 -1.85 -8.24 -0.77
CA ILE A 94 -1.28 -7.17 -1.61
C ILE A 94 -1.11 -5.88 -0.83
N MET A 95 -2.04 -5.51 0.06
CA MET A 95 -1.84 -4.34 0.91
C MET A 95 -0.66 -4.54 1.86
N GLU A 96 -0.57 -5.72 2.48
CA GLU A 96 0.51 -6.03 3.42
C GLU A 96 1.88 -6.00 2.73
N ASP A 97 1.99 -6.60 1.55
CA ASP A 97 3.20 -6.58 0.72
C ASP A 97 3.52 -5.16 0.22
N GLY A 98 2.50 -4.39 -0.15
CA GLY A 98 2.64 -2.98 -0.50
C GLY A 98 3.31 -2.20 0.63
N ARG A 99 2.80 -2.36 1.86
CA ARG A 99 3.38 -1.75 3.05
C ARG A 99 4.83 -2.21 3.31
N LYS A 100 5.11 -3.51 3.18
CA LYS A 100 6.45 -4.07 3.47
C LYS A 100 7.50 -3.68 2.42
N PHE A 101 7.13 -3.70 1.15
CA PHE A 101 8.09 -3.69 0.04
C PHE A 101 8.00 -2.48 -0.89
N VAL A 102 6.93 -1.69 -0.81
CA VAL A 102 6.69 -0.54 -1.70
C VAL A 102 6.80 0.77 -0.95
N ASP A 103 5.89 1.00 0.00
CA ASP A 103 5.83 2.23 0.79
C ASP A 103 5.29 1.91 2.20
N PRO A 104 6.09 2.11 3.27
CA PRO A 104 5.67 1.81 4.64
C PRO A 104 4.51 2.68 5.13
N ASP A 105 4.22 3.80 4.45
CA ASP A 105 3.08 4.66 4.77
C ASP A 105 1.75 4.08 4.27
N ILE A 106 1.74 3.01 3.46
CA ILE A 106 0.50 2.30 3.11
C ILE A 106 -0.18 1.81 4.40
N PHE A 107 -1.40 2.26 4.61
CA PHE A 107 -2.15 1.96 5.82
C PHE A 107 -2.61 0.51 5.81
N TYR A 108 -2.26 -0.22 6.87
CA TYR A 108 -2.70 -1.60 7.09
C TYR A 108 -2.99 -1.77 8.59
N ASN A 109 -4.22 -2.15 8.95
CA ASN A 109 -4.65 -2.25 10.34
C ASN A 109 -4.66 -3.71 10.80
N TYR A 110 -3.56 -4.13 11.45
CA TYR A 110 -3.41 -5.47 12.02
C TYR A 110 -4.40 -5.83 13.13
N GLN A 111 -5.06 -4.85 13.76
CA GLN A 111 -5.91 -5.11 14.92
C GLN A 111 -7.40 -5.20 14.56
N PHE A 112 -7.91 -4.37 13.64
CA PHE A 112 -9.35 -4.26 13.38
C PHE A 112 -9.74 -3.95 11.93
N GLY A 113 -8.85 -4.12 10.95
CA GLY A 113 -9.19 -3.68 9.58
C GLY A 113 -8.31 -4.26 8.51
N GLY A 114 -8.89 -5.17 7.74
CA GLY A 114 -8.28 -5.76 6.56
C GLY A 114 -9.33 -6.50 5.76
N PHE A 115 -9.03 -6.78 4.50
CA PHE A 115 -9.90 -7.61 3.68
C PHE A 115 -9.93 -9.06 4.21
N ASP A 116 -8.86 -9.51 4.89
CA ASP A 116 -8.84 -10.85 5.48
C ASP A 116 -9.85 -11.00 6.62
N ASN A 117 -10.03 -9.96 7.46
CA ASN A 117 -11.07 -9.98 8.49
C ASN A 117 -12.48 -10.10 7.90
N ILE A 118 -12.72 -9.45 6.76
CA ILE A 118 -13.98 -9.58 6.02
C ILE A 118 -14.11 -11.03 5.51
N ALA A 119 -13.05 -11.62 4.96
CA ALA A 119 -13.02 -13.00 4.49
C ALA A 119 -13.31 -14.00 5.61
N GLN A 120 -12.66 -13.87 6.76
CA GLN A 120 -12.91 -14.72 7.94
C GLN A 120 -14.34 -14.59 8.43
N THR A 121 -14.87 -13.36 8.46
CA THR A 121 -16.28 -13.13 8.85
C THR A 121 -17.25 -13.83 7.91
N LEU A 122 -16.98 -13.83 6.60
CA LEU A 122 -17.79 -14.58 5.64
C LEU A 122 -17.73 -16.09 5.88
N LEU A 123 -16.55 -16.64 6.19
CA LEU A 123 -16.36 -18.10 6.31
C LEU A 123 -16.78 -18.68 7.66
N SER A 124 -16.34 -18.06 8.75
CA SER A 124 -16.52 -18.58 10.11
C SER A 124 -17.43 -17.73 10.99
N GLY A 125 -17.86 -16.56 10.50
CA GLY A 125 -18.51 -15.56 11.34
C GLY A 125 -17.49 -14.87 12.23
N MET A 126 -17.99 -14.14 13.23
CA MET A 126 -17.18 -13.41 14.19
C MET A 126 -17.64 -13.68 15.60
N GLU A 127 -16.67 -13.97 16.47
CA GLU A 127 -16.86 -14.11 17.91
C GLU A 127 -15.94 -13.13 18.64
N TYR A 128 -16.45 -12.49 19.69
CA TYR A 128 -15.66 -11.64 20.58
C TYR A 128 -15.94 -11.99 22.04
N ASN A 129 -14.87 -12.30 22.79
CA ASN A 129 -14.95 -12.67 24.21
C ASN A 129 -15.96 -13.79 24.54
N GLY A 130 -16.12 -14.79 23.67
CA GLY A 130 -17.09 -15.88 23.89
C GLY A 130 -18.48 -15.61 23.33
N THR A 131 -18.75 -14.40 22.83
CA THR A 131 -20.04 -14.00 22.27
C THR A 131 -19.98 -14.02 20.74
N VAL A 132 -20.82 -14.83 20.12
CA VAL A 132 -21.00 -14.84 18.66
C VAL A 132 -21.66 -13.52 18.25
N LEU A 133 -20.92 -12.67 17.53
CA LEU A 133 -21.41 -11.41 16.98
C LEU A 133 -22.16 -11.63 15.67
N CYS A 134 -21.65 -12.56 14.85
CA CYS A 134 -22.33 -13.04 13.66
C CYS A 134 -21.90 -14.47 13.35
N GLU A 135 -22.81 -15.26 12.80
CA GLU A 135 -22.50 -16.58 12.28
C GLU A 135 -21.85 -16.47 10.88
N GLY A 136 -21.08 -17.49 10.52
CA GLY A 136 -20.53 -17.61 9.17
C GLY A 136 -21.61 -17.82 8.13
N PHE A 137 -21.29 -17.53 6.87
CA PHE A 137 -22.28 -17.58 5.82
C PHE A 137 -22.63 -19.04 5.48
N PHE A 138 -23.86 -19.28 5.03
CA PHE A 138 -24.35 -20.61 4.61
C PHE A 138 -24.43 -21.67 5.72
N GLN A 139 -24.57 -21.28 6.98
CA GLN A 139 -24.77 -22.25 8.08
C GLN A 139 -25.95 -23.20 7.84
N ASP A 140 -27.03 -22.71 7.22
CA ASP A 140 -28.23 -23.48 6.87
C ASP A 140 -28.22 -24.00 5.42
N GLY A 141 -27.10 -23.87 4.71
CA GLY A 141 -26.90 -24.29 3.32
C GLY A 141 -27.45 -23.31 2.28
N LYS A 142 -27.85 -22.09 2.65
CA LYS A 142 -28.31 -21.04 1.72
C LYS A 142 -27.97 -19.65 2.24
N LEU A 143 -28.04 -18.64 1.35
CA LEU A 143 -28.00 -17.24 1.76
C LEU A 143 -29.37 -16.78 2.30
N SER A 144 -29.40 -16.48 3.59
CA SER A 144 -30.43 -15.71 4.29
C SER A 144 -30.55 -14.26 3.76
N PRO A 145 -31.66 -13.57 4.05
CA PRO A 145 -31.84 -12.16 3.67
C PRO A 145 -30.77 -11.22 4.24
N SER A 146 -30.33 -11.43 5.48
CA SER A 146 -29.31 -10.60 6.15
C SER A 146 -27.93 -10.77 5.53
N GLU A 147 -27.55 -12.00 5.15
CA GLU A 147 -26.29 -12.25 4.44
C GLU A 147 -26.28 -11.57 3.06
N LYS A 148 -27.42 -11.58 2.34
CA LYS A 148 -27.56 -10.87 1.06
C LYS A 148 -27.47 -9.36 1.23
N GLU A 149 -28.07 -8.80 2.27
CA GLU A 149 -27.98 -7.38 2.58
C GLU A 149 -26.53 -6.98 2.85
N TYR A 150 -25.81 -7.78 3.66
CA TYR A 150 -24.39 -7.58 3.91
C TYR A 150 -23.55 -7.64 2.62
N LEU A 151 -23.75 -8.66 1.78
CA LEU A 151 -23.02 -8.80 0.50
C LEU A 151 -23.32 -7.65 -0.46
N THR A 152 -24.55 -7.15 -0.47
CA THR A 152 -24.94 -5.98 -1.25
C THR A 152 -24.18 -4.74 -0.77
N ALA A 153 -24.12 -4.51 0.54
CA ALA A 153 -23.36 -3.41 1.13
C ALA A 153 -21.86 -3.53 0.82
N LEU A 154 -21.27 -4.71 1.03
CA LEU A 154 -19.86 -4.98 0.72
C LEU A 154 -19.56 -4.75 -0.77
N GLY A 155 -20.41 -5.26 -1.67
CA GLY A 155 -20.27 -5.08 -3.11
C GLY A 155 -20.30 -3.60 -3.52
N ASN A 156 -21.18 -2.81 -2.90
CA ASN A 156 -21.27 -1.37 -3.13
C ASN A 156 -20.01 -0.62 -2.63
N ASP A 157 -19.51 -0.98 -1.45
CA ASP A 157 -18.30 -0.37 -0.89
C ASP A 157 -17.04 -0.72 -1.70
N LEU A 158 -16.92 -1.97 -2.16
CA LEU A 158 -15.85 -2.40 -3.07
C LEU A 158 -15.91 -1.67 -4.42
N ASN A 159 -17.11 -1.51 -4.99
CA ASN A 159 -17.32 -0.73 -6.20
C ASN A 159 -16.93 0.74 -6.01
N THR A 160 -17.34 1.36 -4.90
CA THR A 160 -16.99 2.74 -4.57
C THR A 160 -15.48 2.93 -4.44
N LEU A 161 -14.79 1.99 -3.78
CA LEU A 161 -13.33 1.99 -3.68
C LEU A 161 -12.70 1.84 -5.07
N LYS A 162 -13.20 0.90 -5.89
CA LYS A 162 -12.71 0.67 -7.25
C LYS A 162 -12.83 1.93 -8.10
N GLU A 163 -13.97 2.60 -8.08
CA GLU A 163 -14.19 3.84 -8.82
C GLU A 163 -13.24 4.95 -8.36
N SER A 164 -13.08 5.10 -7.04
CA SER A 164 -12.19 6.10 -6.43
C SER A 164 -10.71 5.90 -6.77
N LEU A 165 -10.29 4.66 -7.01
CA LEU A 165 -8.92 4.29 -7.38
C LEU A 165 -8.71 4.20 -8.90
N SER A 166 -9.71 4.52 -9.70
CA SER A 166 -9.65 4.39 -11.16
C SER A 166 -9.59 5.73 -11.90
N GLN A 167 -9.03 5.70 -13.10
CA GLN A 167 -9.16 6.75 -14.10
C GLN A 167 -9.43 6.08 -15.45
N ASN A 168 -10.53 6.44 -16.10
CA ASN A 168 -10.99 5.79 -17.35
C ASN A 168 -11.12 4.26 -17.25
N GLY A 169 -11.56 3.74 -16.09
CA GLY A 169 -11.75 2.31 -15.87
C GLY A 169 -10.46 1.49 -15.71
N GLN A 170 -9.32 2.15 -15.49
CA GLN A 170 -8.04 1.51 -15.18
C GLN A 170 -7.47 2.07 -13.89
N ALA A 171 -6.51 1.37 -13.30
CA ALA A 171 -5.82 1.83 -12.09
C ALA A 171 -5.26 3.24 -12.28
N ASN A 172 -5.65 4.18 -11.42
CA ASN A 172 -5.05 5.51 -11.40
C ASN A 172 -3.68 5.43 -10.70
N THR A 173 -2.65 5.11 -11.47
CA THR A 173 -1.27 4.98 -10.98
C THR A 173 -0.64 6.31 -10.55
N GLY A 174 -1.31 7.43 -10.88
CA GLY A 174 -0.90 8.78 -10.48
C GLY A 174 -1.29 9.16 -9.04
N ILE A 175 -2.22 8.45 -8.39
CA ILE A 175 -2.67 8.81 -7.04
C ILE A 175 -1.53 8.72 -6.02
N SER A 176 -1.50 9.61 -5.03
CA SER A 176 -0.55 9.52 -3.93
C SER A 176 -0.92 8.36 -2.97
N ILE A 177 0.06 7.82 -2.23
CA ILE A 177 -0.22 6.83 -1.18
C ILE A 177 -1.15 7.41 -0.10
N LYS A 178 -1.02 8.70 0.22
CA LYS A 178 -1.95 9.40 1.11
C LYS A 178 -3.39 9.36 0.58
N THR A 179 -3.59 9.58 -0.71
CA THR A 179 -4.92 9.52 -1.34
C THR A 179 -5.46 8.09 -1.34
N PHE A 180 -4.62 7.12 -1.71
CA PHE A 180 -4.95 5.69 -1.63
C PHE A 180 -5.42 5.29 -0.22
N ASN A 181 -4.64 5.65 0.80
CA ASN A 181 -4.97 5.41 2.21
C ASN A 181 -6.27 6.08 2.63
N GLY A 182 -6.52 7.30 2.14
CA GLY A 182 -7.79 8.00 2.42
C GLY A 182 -8.99 7.20 1.94
N HIS A 183 -8.92 6.61 0.74
CA HIS A 183 -10.01 5.80 0.19
C HIS A 183 -10.15 4.45 0.89
N THR A 184 -9.05 3.75 1.17
CA THR A 184 -9.10 2.45 1.85
C THR A 184 -9.53 2.59 3.31
N HIS A 185 -9.10 3.64 4.01
CA HIS A 185 -9.51 3.90 5.39
C HIS A 185 -11.04 4.09 5.51
N VAL A 186 -11.68 4.78 4.56
CA VAL A 186 -13.14 4.96 4.54
C VAL A 186 -13.88 3.61 4.45
N LEU A 187 -13.33 2.64 3.70
CA LEU A 187 -13.91 1.29 3.64
C LEU A 187 -13.78 0.58 4.99
N PHE A 188 -12.58 0.60 5.59
CA PHE A 188 -12.35 -0.11 6.85
C PHE A 188 -13.02 0.55 8.06
N SER A 189 -13.19 1.87 8.07
CA SER A 189 -13.88 2.56 9.18
C SER A 189 -15.35 2.13 9.25
N LYS A 190 -16.04 2.07 8.11
CA LYS A 190 -17.42 1.56 8.04
C LYS A 190 -17.52 0.13 8.55
N TYR A 191 -16.55 -0.70 8.21
CA TYR A 191 -16.53 -2.09 8.66
C TYR A 191 -16.33 -2.19 10.17
N SER A 192 -15.38 -1.44 10.73
CA SER A 192 -15.17 -1.35 12.18
C SER A 192 -16.39 -0.81 12.93
N ASP A 193 -17.12 0.14 12.36
CA ASP A 193 -18.35 0.68 12.96
C ASP A 193 -19.44 -0.40 13.04
N ILE A 194 -19.60 -1.23 12.00
CA ILE A 194 -20.53 -2.38 12.02
C ILE A 194 -20.14 -3.37 13.13
N LEU A 195 -18.84 -3.69 13.25
CA LEU A 195 -18.35 -4.60 14.29
C LEU A 195 -18.58 -4.03 15.70
N SER A 196 -18.35 -2.73 15.88
CA SER A 196 -18.54 -2.06 17.18
C SER A 196 -20.01 -1.88 17.58
N LEU A 197 -20.92 -1.71 16.61
CA LEU A 197 -22.37 -1.70 16.88
C LEU A 197 -22.92 -3.08 17.28
N GLY A 198 -22.33 -4.17 16.77
CA GLY A 198 -22.61 -5.53 17.24
C GLY A 198 -22.16 -5.76 18.69
N LEU A 199 -21.06 -5.11 19.10
CA LEU A 199 -20.52 -5.16 20.46
C LEU A 199 -21.33 -4.34 21.47
N SER A 200 -21.90 -3.19 21.07
CA SER A 200 -22.66 -2.32 21.99
C SER A 200 -24.09 -2.80 22.26
N ASN A 201 -24.65 -3.64 21.38
CA ASN A 201 -26.01 -4.20 21.53
C ASN A 201 -26.02 -5.54 22.29
N GLY A 202 -24.86 -6.03 22.72
CA GLY A 202 -24.69 -7.24 23.52
C GLY A 202 -24.51 -7.01 25.02
N GLU A 203 -24.70 -5.79 25.51
CA GLU A 203 -24.74 -5.45 26.96
C GLU A 203 -26.17 -5.43 27.52
#